data_AF-A0A443R185-F1
#
_entry.id   AF-A0A443R185-F1
#
_cell.length_a   1.000
_cell.length_b   1.000
_cell.length_c   1.000
_cell.angle_alpha   90.00
_cell.angle_beta   90.00
_cell.angle_gamma   90.00
#
_symmetry.space_group_name_H-M   'P 1'
#
loop_
_entity.id
_entity.type
_entity.pdbx_description
1 polymer ?
#
loop_
_entity_poly.entity_id
_entity_poly.type
_entity_poly.pdbx_seq_one_letter_code
_entity_poly.pdbx_strand_id
1 'polypeptide(L)'
;QIDIPLFSALKRIRPEKRPFVLSRSTFSGQGKYGTHWSGDVSSNWDDLRFSIPSILDFNVFGIPFVGADICGFWGSTTEELCARWMSLGAFYPFARNHNTANATAQDPAALGPKVISASKKAFNIRYTLIPHLYTLFYRAHNFGETVARPLFFNFPKDTKTYKIETQFMWGSHILII
;
A
#
# COMPACT_ATOMS: atom_id res chain seq x y z
N GLN A 1 15.16 -17.20 4.07
CA GLN A 1 14.15 -16.23 4.56
C GLN A 1 14.73 -15.50 5.77
N ILE A 2 15.25 -14.28 5.60
CA ILE A 2 15.89 -13.49 6.69
C ILE A 2 14.86 -12.86 7.65
N ASP A 3 13.60 -12.78 7.23
CA ASP A 3 12.56 -12.09 7.99
C ASP A 3 12.08 -12.87 9.21
N ILE A 4 12.13 -14.20 9.17
CA ILE A 4 11.80 -15.06 10.32
C ILE A 4 12.73 -14.78 11.52
N PRO A 5 14.07 -14.85 11.38
CA PRO A 5 14.96 -14.54 12.50
C PRO A 5 14.85 -13.07 12.94
N LEU A 6 14.63 -12.11 12.03
CA LEU A 6 14.42 -10.71 12.38
C LEU A 6 13.14 -10.52 13.22
N PHE A 7 12.02 -11.12 12.80
CA PHE A 7 10.76 -11.09 13.54
C PHE A 7 10.92 -11.67 14.96
N SER A 8 11.57 -12.83 15.08
CA SER A 8 11.87 -13.44 16.38
C SER A 8 12.79 -12.58 17.24
N ALA A 9 13.79 -11.92 16.65
CA ALA A 9 14.67 -11.01 17.38
C ALA A 9 13.89 -9.82 17.96
N LEU A 10 13.02 -9.19 17.16
CA LEU A 10 12.18 -8.09 17.62
C LEU A 10 11.21 -8.51 18.73
N LYS A 11 10.62 -9.71 18.65
CA LYS A 11 9.79 -10.28 19.73
C LYS A 11 10.58 -10.54 21.00
N ARG A 12 11.84 -10.95 20.92
CA ARG A 12 12.70 -11.10 22.12
C ARG A 12 13.01 -9.74 22.77
N ILE A 13 13.28 -8.72 21.96
CA ILE A 13 13.59 -7.36 22.46
C ILE A 13 12.33 -6.69 23.05
N ARG A 14 11.16 -6.88 22.44
CA ARG A 14 9.88 -6.31 22.90
C ARG A 14 8.75 -7.35 22.87
N PRO A 15 8.64 -8.23 23.90
CA PRO A 15 7.67 -9.33 23.92
C PRO A 15 6.22 -8.89 23.78
N GLU A 16 5.83 -7.78 24.41
CA GLU A 16 4.43 -7.30 24.42
C GLU A 16 4.04 -6.46 23.19
N LYS A 17 4.95 -6.29 22.22
CA LYS A 17 4.70 -5.47 21.03
C LYS A 17 4.66 -6.34 19.78
N ARG A 18 3.88 -5.90 18.80
CA ARG A 18 3.90 -6.47 17.44
C ARG A 18 5.11 -5.90 16.70
N PRO A 19 5.99 -6.74 16.13
CA PRO A 19 7.08 -6.27 15.29
C PRO A 19 6.55 -5.60 14.02
N PHE A 20 7.27 -4.59 13.55
CA PHE A 20 7.14 -4.08 12.19
C PHE A 20 8.39 -4.50 11.41
N VAL A 21 8.21 -5.35 10.40
CA VAL A 21 9.28 -5.84 9.53
C VAL A 21 8.86 -5.51 8.10
N LEU A 22 9.63 -4.68 7.41
CA LEU A 22 9.40 -4.36 6.01
C LEU A 22 10.47 -5.07 5.18
N SER A 23 10.07 -5.98 4.30
CA SER A 23 10.98 -6.79 3.49
C SER A 23 10.75 -6.64 1.99
N ARG A 24 11.85 -6.58 1.25
CA ARG A 24 11.85 -6.44 -0.21
C ARG A 24 11.62 -7.78 -0.89
N SER A 25 12.36 -8.82 -0.48
CA SER A 25 12.25 -10.15 -1.08
C SER A 25 11.23 -10.98 -0.31
N THR A 26 10.41 -11.74 -1.01
CA THR A 26 9.33 -12.53 -0.40
C THR A 26 9.29 -13.95 -0.98
N PHE A 27 8.69 -14.86 -0.22
CA PHE A 27 8.35 -16.21 -0.65
C PHE A 27 7.01 -16.59 0.01
N SER A 28 6.42 -17.73 -0.38
CA SER A 28 5.15 -18.19 0.21
C SER A 28 5.22 -18.22 1.74
N GLY A 29 4.18 -17.69 2.39
CA GLY A 29 4.08 -17.57 3.85
C GLY A 29 4.74 -16.33 4.47
N GLN A 30 5.42 -15.48 3.68
CA GLN A 30 6.10 -14.27 4.18
C GLN A 30 5.17 -13.31 4.95
N GLY A 31 3.91 -13.19 4.54
CA GLY A 31 2.93 -12.28 5.17
C GLY A 31 2.66 -12.57 6.65
N LYS A 32 3.07 -13.73 7.15
CA LYS A 32 3.05 -14.07 8.58
C LYS A 32 4.10 -13.31 9.40
N TYR A 33 5.21 -12.92 8.77
CA TYR A 33 6.39 -12.38 9.45
C TYR A 33 6.70 -10.93 9.09
N GLY A 34 6.15 -10.40 7.99
CA GLY A 34 6.45 -9.05 7.57
C GLY A 34 5.49 -8.46 6.54
N THR A 35 5.71 -7.17 6.34
CA THR A 35 5.10 -6.26 5.38
C THR A 35 5.97 -6.25 4.11
N HIS A 36 5.37 -5.92 2.97
CA HIS A 36 6.08 -5.74 1.70
C HIS A 36 5.87 -4.33 1.15
N TRP A 37 6.77 -3.87 0.28
CA TRP A 37 6.52 -2.75 -0.62
C TRP A 37 6.97 -3.15 -2.02
N SER A 38 6.31 -2.62 -3.04
CA SER A 38 6.49 -3.03 -4.45
C SER A 38 7.90 -2.81 -5.02
N GLY A 39 8.84 -2.30 -4.22
CA GLY A 39 10.20 -2.02 -4.64
C GLY A 39 10.38 -0.60 -5.17
N ASP A 40 11.49 -0.43 -5.88
CA ASP A 40 12.04 0.85 -6.29
C ASP A 40 11.36 1.32 -7.60
N VAL A 41 10.12 1.81 -7.49
CA VAL A 41 9.30 2.30 -8.61
C VAL A 41 9.78 3.67 -9.11
N SER A 42 9.44 4.05 -10.34
CA SER A 42 9.80 5.32 -10.96
C SER A 42 8.73 6.40 -10.77
N SER A 43 9.15 7.65 -10.77
CA SER A 43 8.28 8.83 -10.72
C SER A 43 7.61 9.10 -12.08
N ASN A 44 6.78 8.17 -12.55
CA ASN A 44 6.00 8.29 -13.79
C ASN A 44 4.55 7.77 -13.61
N TRP A 45 3.70 8.03 -14.61
CA TRP A 45 2.28 7.65 -14.57
C TRP A 45 2.03 6.14 -14.73
N ASP A 46 2.92 5.43 -15.43
CA ASP A 46 2.81 4.00 -15.64
C ASP A 46 3.01 3.25 -14.32
N ASP A 47 4.02 3.61 -13.54
CA ASP A 47 4.30 2.99 -12.24
C ASP A 47 3.24 3.38 -11.19
N LEU A 48 2.66 4.58 -11.27
CA LEU A 48 1.46 4.91 -10.50
C LEU A 48 0.32 3.95 -10.86
N ARG A 49 0.06 3.70 -12.15
CA ARG A 49 -0.99 2.78 -12.60
C ARG A 49 -0.70 1.34 -12.17
N PHE A 50 0.53 0.85 -12.37
CA PHE A 50 0.94 -0.53 -12.04
C PHE A 50 1.07 -0.81 -10.54
N SER A 51 1.12 0.24 -9.70
CA SER A 51 1.05 0.08 -8.25
C SER A 51 -0.23 -0.65 -7.79
N ILE A 52 -1.36 -0.46 -8.49
CA ILE A 52 -2.65 -1.06 -8.14
C ILE A 52 -2.63 -2.58 -8.34
N PRO A 53 -2.37 -3.12 -9.55
CA PRO A 53 -2.29 -4.57 -9.74
C PRO A 53 -1.21 -5.21 -8.86
N SER A 54 -0.06 -4.55 -8.66
CA SER A 54 0.97 -5.04 -7.73
C SER A 54 0.43 -5.24 -6.31
N ILE A 55 -0.28 -4.25 -5.76
CA ILE A 55 -0.90 -4.35 -4.42
C ILE A 55 -1.98 -5.44 -4.36
N LEU A 56 -2.76 -5.59 -5.42
CA LEU A 56 -3.80 -6.61 -5.52
C LEU A 56 -3.20 -8.02 -5.54
N ASP A 57 -2.14 -8.23 -6.31
CA ASP A 57 -1.42 -9.50 -6.39
C ASP A 57 -0.87 -9.91 -5.02
N PHE A 58 -0.23 -8.98 -4.29
CA PHE A 58 0.28 -9.27 -2.94
C PHE A 58 -0.83 -9.56 -1.91
N ASN A 59 -2.03 -9.00 -2.08
CA ASN A 59 -3.18 -9.40 -1.27
C ASN A 59 -3.60 -10.84 -1.56
N VAL A 60 -3.59 -11.27 -2.83
CA VAL A 60 -3.83 -12.67 -3.21
C VAL A 60 -2.72 -13.60 -2.70
N PHE A 61 -1.47 -13.13 -2.67
CA PHE A 61 -0.32 -13.88 -2.12
C PHE A 61 -0.34 -13.99 -0.58
N GLY A 62 -1.35 -13.43 0.10
CA GLY A 62 -1.46 -13.47 1.56
C GLY A 62 -0.53 -12.49 2.28
N ILE A 63 -0.14 -11.40 1.63
CA ILE A 63 0.68 -10.30 2.18
C ILE A 63 -0.16 -9.02 2.11
N PRO A 64 -1.18 -8.86 2.97
CA PRO A 64 -2.16 -7.79 2.85
C PRO A 64 -1.60 -6.40 3.19
N PHE A 65 -0.52 -6.34 3.99
CA PHE A 65 0.12 -5.08 4.36
C PHE A 65 1.21 -4.77 3.31
N VAL A 66 0.77 -4.13 2.23
CA VAL A 66 1.60 -3.83 1.05
C VAL A 66 1.26 -2.47 0.47
N GLY A 67 2.23 -1.85 -0.21
CA GLY A 67 2.07 -0.57 -0.91
C GLY A 67 3.23 -0.28 -1.84
N ALA A 68 3.15 0.84 -2.57
CA ALA A 68 4.21 1.35 -3.41
C ALA A 68 4.79 2.64 -2.82
N ASP A 69 5.99 3.03 -3.28
CA ASP A 69 6.60 4.31 -2.90
C ASP A 69 5.84 5.46 -3.56
N ILE A 70 5.06 6.17 -2.74
CA ILE A 70 4.17 7.23 -3.18
C ILE A 70 5.02 8.36 -3.77
N CYS A 71 4.57 8.84 -4.94
CA CYS A 71 5.24 9.82 -5.81
C CYS A 71 6.40 9.30 -6.65
N GLY A 72 6.81 8.03 -6.46
CA GLY A 72 7.91 7.38 -7.17
C GLY A 72 9.20 7.39 -6.35
N PHE A 73 10.04 6.36 -6.49
CA PHE A 73 11.35 6.28 -5.86
C PHE A 73 12.47 6.81 -6.77
N TRP A 74 12.46 6.43 -8.05
CA TRP A 74 13.44 6.87 -9.04
C TRP A 74 13.01 8.12 -9.79
N GLY A 75 13.93 9.09 -9.88
CA GLY A 75 13.72 10.35 -10.59
C GLY A 75 12.87 11.35 -9.80
N SER A 76 12.93 12.62 -10.19
CA SER A 76 12.13 13.67 -9.54
C SER A 76 10.68 13.63 -10.03
N THR A 77 9.75 13.55 -9.09
CA THR A 77 8.31 13.63 -9.38
C THR A 77 7.90 15.03 -9.85
N THR A 78 6.66 15.14 -10.35
CA THR A 78 6.03 16.44 -10.64
C THR A 78 4.93 16.73 -9.63
N GLU A 79 4.57 18.01 -9.46
CA GLU A 79 3.50 18.42 -8.54
C GLU A 79 2.17 17.70 -8.86
N GLU A 80 1.84 17.55 -10.14
CA GLU A 80 0.62 16.87 -10.55
C GLU A 80 0.66 15.37 -10.28
N LEU A 81 1.74 14.70 -10.69
CA LEU A 81 1.90 13.26 -10.45
C LEU A 81 1.82 12.96 -8.96
N CYS A 82 2.57 13.70 -8.13
CA CYS A 82 2.59 13.46 -6.69
C CYS A 82 1.26 13.82 -6.02
N ALA A 83 0.54 14.85 -6.47
CA ALA A 83 -0.81 15.14 -5.95
C ALA A 83 -1.79 13.97 -6.23
N ARG A 84 -1.72 13.36 -7.42
CA ARG A 84 -2.53 12.16 -7.74
C ARG A 84 -2.07 10.95 -6.95
N TRP A 85 -0.76 10.72 -6.85
CA TRP A 85 -0.22 9.58 -6.13
C TRP A 85 -0.46 9.68 -4.62
N MET A 86 -0.39 10.87 -4.01
CA MET A 86 -0.75 11.07 -2.61
C MET A 86 -2.24 10.79 -2.37
N SER A 87 -3.10 11.13 -3.33
CA SER A 87 -4.54 10.84 -3.26
C SER A 87 -4.82 9.33 -3.30
N LEU A 88 -4.19 8.62 -4.24
CA LEU A 88 -4.29 7.16 -4.37
C LEU A 88 -3.61 6.42 -3.20
N GLY A 89 -2.37 6.78 -2.91
CA GLY A 89 -1.50 6.12 -1.96
C GLY A 89 -1.94 6.26 -0.50
N ALA A 90 -2.75 7.27 -0.19
CA ALA A 90 -3.48 7.34 1.08
C ALA A 90 -4.37 6.10 1.31
N PHE A 91 -4.75 5.37 0.26
CA PHE A 91 -5.57 4.17 0.33
C PHE A 91 -4.79 2.87 0.08
N TYR A 92 -3.45 2.92 0.00
CA TYR A 92 -2.66 1.69 0.07
C TYR A 92 -2.74 1.09 1.48
N PRO A 93 -2.79 -0.25 1.64
CA PRO A 93 -2.71 -0.87 2.96
C PRO A 93 -1.48 -0.35 3.72
N PHE A 94 -0.29 -0.36 3.10
CA PHE A 94 0.92 0.30 3.55
C PHE A 94 1.14 1.60 2.76
N ALA A 95 1.02 2.75 3.42
CA ALA A 95 1.16 4.06 2.79
C ALA A 95 2.48 4.72 3.22
N ARG A 96 3.42 4.91 2.27
CA ARG A 96 4.73 5.52 2.49
C ARG A 96 5.12 6.40 1.30
N ASN A 97 5.53 7.63 1.56
CA ASN A 97 6.32 8.42 0.60
C ASN A 97 7.80 8.14 0.87
N HIS A 98 8.54 7.73 -0.16
CA HIS A 98 9.96 7.38 -0.08
C HIS A 98 10.64 7.76 -1.39
N ASN A 99 11.88 8.25 -1.29
CA ASN A 99 12.58 8.86 -2.41
C ASN A 99 14.05 8.43 -2.44
N THR A 100 14.67 8.47 -3.61
CA THR A 100 16.12 8.28 -3.75
C THR A 100 16.90 9.53 -3.34
N ALA A 101 18.14 9.34 -2.90
CA ALA A 101 18.97 10.42 -2.34
C ALA A 101 19.30 11.54 -3.35
N ASN A 102 19.30 11.23 -4.64
CA ASN A 102 19.69 12.17 -5.71
C ASN A 102 18.52 12.93 -6.34
N ALA A 103 17.28 12.65 -5.92
CA ALA A 103 16.09 13.31 -6.45
C ALA A 103 15.70 14.54 -5.63
N THR A 104 14.89 15.41 -6.22
CA THR A 104 14.29 16.57 -5.54
C THR A 104 13.42 16.09 -4.38
N ALA A 105 13.41 16.82 -3.26
CA ALA A 105 12.55 16.51 -2.12
C ALA A 105 11.07 16.44 -2.58
N GLN A 106 10.38 15.39 -2.12
CA GLN A 106 9.03 15.08 -2.58
C GLN A 106 8.04 14.82 -1.43
N ASP A 107 8.41 15.12 -0.19
CA ASP A 107 7.43 15.14 0.89
C ASP A 107 6.36 16.20 0.60
N PRO A 108 5.14 16.05 1.15
CA PRO A 108 4.04 16.95 0.78
C PRO A 108 4.32 18.43 1.03
N ALA A 109 5.11 18.77 2.05
CA ALA A 109 5.43 20.16 2.37
C ALA A 109 6.45 20.76 1.39
N ALA A 110 7.31 19.95 0.77
CA ALA A 110 8.31 20.39 -0.20
C ALA A 110 7.74 20.68 -1.61
N LEU A 111 6.64 20.03 -2.02
CA LEU A 111 6.12 20.10 -3.40
C LEU A 111 5.02 21.15 -3.65
N GLY A 112 4.63 21.89 -2.61
CA GLY A 112 3.75 23.05 -2.76
C GLY A 112 2.25 22.79 -2.52
N PRO A 113 1.41 23.84 -2.66
CA PRO A 113 0.04 23.85 -2.15
C PRO A 113 -0.89 22.77 -2.73
N LYS A 114 -0.71 22.38 -3.99
CA LYS A 114 -1.55 21.34 -4.63
C LYS A 114 -1.33 19.99 -3.97
N VAL A 115 -0.07 19.60 -3.75
CA VAL A 115 0.28 18.33 -3.10
C VAL A 115 -0.13 18.37 -1.63
N ILE A 116 0.08 19.48 -0.92
CA ILE A 116 -0.39 19.65 0.46
C ILE A 116 -1.90 19.45 0.56
N SER A 117 -2.68 20.11 -0.30
CA SER A 117 -4.15 20.05 -0.29
C SER A 117 -4.65 18.63 -0.56
N ALA A 118 -4.12 17.98 -1.62
CA ALA A 118 -4.45 16.61 -1.97
C ALA A 118 -4.10 15.63 -0.82
N SER A 119 -2.90 15.75 -0.27
CA SER A 119 -2.41 14.91 0.82
C SER A 119 -3.26 15.05 2.08
N LYS A 120 -3.53 16.29 2.53
CA LYS A 120 -4.35 16.53 3.72
C LYS A 120 -5.75 15.95 3.54
N LYS A 121 -6.38 16.16 2.39
CA LYS A 121 -7.72 15.63 2.12
C LYS A 121 -7.75 14.10 2.17
N ALA A 122 -6.86 13.44 1.42
CA ALA A 122 -6.84 11.99 1.32
C ALA A 122 -6.43 11.31 2.63
N PHE A 123 -5.39 11.82 3.30
CA PHE A 123 -4.95 11.25 4.57
C PHE A 123 -5.92 11.53 5.72
N ASN A 124 -6.62 12.68 5.75
CA ASN A 124 -7.69 12.87 6.74
C ASN A 124 -8.76 11.77 6.62
N ILE A 125 -9.18 11.44 5.39
CA ILE A 125 -10.11 10.33 5.14
C ILE A 125 -9.50 9.00 5.60
N ARG A 126 -8.24 8.71 5.23
CA ARG A 126 -7.53 7.51 5.68
C ARG A 126 -7.57 7.37 7.20
N TYR A 127 -7.22 8.44 7.93
CA TYR A 127 -7.17 8.43 9.39
C TYR A 127 -8.55 8.28 10.03
N THR A 128 -9.60 8.86 9.43
CA THR A 128 -11.00 8.59 9.84
C THR A 128 -11.38 7.11 9.65
N LEU A 129 -10.86 6.47 8.60
CA LEU A 129 -11.15 5.07 8.26
C LEU A 129 -10.19 4.05 8.89
N ILE A 130 -9.24 4.46 9.73
CA ILE A 130 -8.33 3.51 10.40
C ILE A 130 -9.06 2.38 11.13
N PRO A 131 -10.18 2.61 11.87
CA PRO A 131 -10.90 1.52 12.49
C PRO A 131 -11.37 0.47 11.47
N HIS A 132 -11.89 0.91 10.33
CA HIS A 132 -12.30 0.02 9.25
C HIS A 132 -11.11 -0.75 8.67
N LEU A 133 -10.04 -0.05 8.29
CA LEU A 133 -8.82 -0.66 7.73
C LEU A 133 -8.22 -1.68 8.71
N TYR A 134 -8.22 -1.37 10.00
CA TYR A 134 -7.73 -2.27 11.04
C TYR A 134 -8.61 -3.51 11.21
N THR A 135 -9.94 -3.37 11.11
CA THR A 135 -10.85 -4.51 11.05
C THR A 135 -10.58 -5.39 9.82
N LEU A 136 -10.25 -4.82 8.67
CA LEU A 136 -9.85 -5.61 7.49
C LEU A 136 -8.58 -6.42 7.77
N PHE A 137 -7.57 -5.84 8.42
CA PHE A 137 -6.38 -6.58 8.84
C PHE A 137 -6.68 -7.67 9.87
N TYR A 138 -7.63 -7.43 10.79
CA TYR A 138 -8.12 -8.47 11.69
C TYR A 138 -8.74 -9.64 10.91
N ARG A 139 -9.57 -9.36 9.89
CA ARG A 139 -10.18 -10.41 9.06
C ARG A 139 -9.13 -11.15 8.22
N ALA A 140 -8.16 -10.43 7.66
CA ALA A 140 -7.05 -11.02 6.93
C ALA A 140 -6.24 -11.98 7.82
N HIS A 141 -5.97 -11.59 9.07
CA HIS A 141 -5.23 -12.40 10.02
C HIS A 141 -5.98 -13.69 10.44
N ASN A 142 -7.28 -13.60 10.71
CA ASN A 142 -8.05 -14.73 11.27
C ASN A 142 -8.70 -15.63 10.22
N PHE A 143 -9.04 -15.08 9.04
CA PHE A 143 -9.84 -15.76 8.02
C PHE A 143 -9.19 -15.80 6.64
N GLY A 144 -8.00 -15.21 6.47
CA GLY A 144 -7.33 -15.18 5.16
C GLY A 144 -7.99 -14.28 4.13
N GLU A 145 -8.82 -13.33 4.55
CA GLU A 145 -9.42 -12.34 3.65
C GLU A 145 -8.40 -11.32 3.12
N THR A 146 -8.72 -10.68 2.00
CA THR A 146 -7.91 -9.60 1.44
C THR A 146 -8.31 -8.23 2.00
N VAL A 147 -7.33 -7.32 2.11
CA VAL A 147 -7.55 -5.93 2.56
C VAL A 147 -7.82 -5.03 1.37
N ALA A 148 -6.84 -4.89 0.46
CA ALA A 148 -7.07 -4.34 -0.87
C ALA A 148 -7.49 -5.49 -1.78
N ARG A 149 -8.64 -5.34 -2.43
CA ARG A 149 -9.37 -6.44 -3.04
C ARG A 149 -9.74 -6.13 -4.48
N PRO A 150 -9.48 -7.03 -5.44
CA PRO A 150 -9.95 -6.86 -6.80
C PRO A 150 -11.47 -6.82 -6.85
N LEU A 151 -12.05 -6.04 -7.76
CA LEU A 151 -13.50 -5.91 -7.84
C LEU A 151 -14.22 -7.24 -8.06
N PHE A 152 -13.63 -8.15 -8.84
CA PHE A 152 -14.24 -9.45 -9.13
C PHE A 152 -14.37 -10.36 -7.89
N PHE A 153 -13.67 -10.08 -6.79
CA PHE A 153 -13.92 -10.80 -5.52
C PHE A 153 -15.26 -10.39 -4.90
N ASN A 154 -15.69 -9.15 -5.12
CA ASN A 154 -16.99 -8.64 -4.66
C ASN A 154 -18.12 -8.92 -5.65
N PHE A 155 -17.80 -8.93 -6.93
CA PHE A 155 -18.75 -9.06 -8.03
C PHE A 155 -18.38 -10.24 -8.94
N PRO A 156 -18.29 -11.49 -8.42
CA PRO A 156 -17.74 -12.62 -9.16
C PRO A 156 -18.56 -13.01 -10.40
N LYS A 157 -19.85 -12.65 -10.42
CA LYS A 157 -20.76 -12.92 -11.56
C LYS A 157 -20.67 -11.86 -12.67
N ASP A 158 -20.04 -10.73 -12.42
CA ASP A 158 -19.85 -9.68 -13.43
C ASP A 158 -18.49 -9.82 -14.10
N THR A 159 -18.47 -10.42 -15.29
CA THR A 159 -17.25 -10.65 -16.07
C THR A 159 -16.56 -9.36 -16.50
N LYS A 160 -17.23 -8.20 -16.46
CA LYS A 160 -16.62 -6.90 -16.76
C LYS A 160 -15.56 -6.54 -15.72
N THR A 161 -15.70 -7.04 -14.49
CA THR A 161 -14.78 -6.73 -13.38
C THR A 161 -13.44 -7.46 -13.47
N TYR A 162 -13.32 -8.48 -14.33
CA TYR A 162 -12.15 -9.37 -14.35
C TYR A 162 -10.89 -8.71 -14.91
N LYS A 163 -11.07 -7.69 -15.77
CA LYS A 163 -9.96 -6.96 -16.41
C LYS A 163 -9.68 -5.60 -15.76
N ILE A 164 -10.38 -5.28 -14.67
CA ILE A 164 -10.24 -3.97 -14.03
C ILE A 164 -9.03 -3.99 -13.10
N GLU A 165 -8.02 -3.20 -13.46
CA GLU A 165 -6.77 -3.04 -12.71
C GLU A 165 -6.49 -1.58 -12.30
N THR A 166 -7.43 -0.67 -12.57
CA THR A 166 -7.27 0.78 -12.29
C THR A 166 -8.05 1.27 -11.08
N GLN A 167 -8.75 0.38 -10.39
CA GLN A 167 -9.55 0.65 -9.19
C GLN A 167 -9.59 -0.60 -8.32
N PHE A 168 -9.80 -0.43 -7.02
CA PHE A 168 -9.82 -1.55 -6.07
C PHE A 168 -10.78 -1.30 -4.91
N MET A 169 -11.12 -2.36 -4.18
CA MET A 169 -11.94 -2.28 -2.99
C MET A 169 -11.07 -2.31 -1.72
N TRP A 170 -11.47 -1.57 -0.69
CA TRP A 170 -11.11 -1.87 0.69
C TRP A 170 -12.18 -2.77 1.31
N GLY A 171 -11.79 -4.02 1.54
CA GLY A 171 -12.73 -5.06 1.95
C GLY A 171 -13.87 -5.17 0.95
N SER A 172 -15.11 -5.10 1.44
CA SER A 172 -16.31 -5.19 0.61
C SER A 172 -17.15 -3.92 0.53
N HIS A 173 -16.70 -2.80 1.09
CA HIS A 173 -17.58 -1.65 1.35
C HIS A 173 -17.11 -0.34 0.74
N ILE A 174 -15.82 -0.19 0.45
CA ILE A 174 -15.26 1.07 -0.04
C ILE A 174 -14.59 0.81 -1.38
N LEU A 175 -15.05 1.50 -2.42
CA LEU A 175 -14.44 1.53 -3.74
C LEU A 175 -13.48 2.72 -3.85
N ILE A 176 -12.26 2.47 -4.31
CA ILE A 176 -11.24 3.48 -4.59
C ILE A 176 -11.05 3.54 -6.10
N ILE A 177 -11.18 4.75 -6.66
CA ILE A 177 -11.09 5.08 -8.10
C ILE A 177 -10.22 6.31 -8.32
#